data_AF-A0AA42QF90-F1
#
_entry.id   AF-A0AA42QF90-F1
#
_cell.length_a   1.000
_cell.length_b   1.000
_cell.length_c   1.000
_cell.angle_alpha   90.00
_cell.angle_beta   90.00
_cell.angle_gamma   90.00
#
_symmetry.space_group_name_H-M   'P 1'
#
loop_
_entity.id
_entity.type
_entity.pdbx_description
1 polymer ?
#
loop_
_entity_poly.entity_id
_entity_poly.type
_entity_poly.pdbx_seq_one_letter_code
_entity_poly.pdbx_strand_id
1 'polypeptide(L)' 'MEIELLEDIRTLLIRNRVGEIRLNIERAESEADIEEAHLNGETHKVLTRPAAFRIAVSELKQDKAFIRSLVG' A
#
# COMPACT_ATOMS: atom_id res chain seq x y z
N MET A 1 19.09 -11.51 -13.15
CA MET A 1 19.31 -10.09 -13.55
C MET A 1 18.04 -9.38 -13.99
N GLU A 2 17.43 -9.67 -15.15
CA GLU A 2 16.19 -8.95 -15.56
C GLU A 2 14.99 -9.22 -14.64
N ILE A 3 14.83 -10.48 -14.20
CA ILE A 3 13.75 -10.86 -13.28
C ILE A 3 13.93 -10.18 -11.92
N GLU A 4 15.15 -10.17 -11.38
CA GLU A 4 15.49 -9.49 -10.11
C GLU A 4 15.21 -8.00 -10.19
N LEU A 5 15.61 -7.34 -11.30
CA LEU A 5 15.33 -5.91 -11.51
C LEU A 5 13.81 -5.63 -11.56
N LEU A 6 13.03 -6.49 -12.22
CA LEU A 6 11.57 -6.35 -12.25
C LEU A 6 10.92 -6.56 -10.88
N GLU A 7 11.48 -7.46 -10.06
CA GLU A 7 11.06 -7.68 -8.67
C GLU A 7 11.39 -6.49 -7.77
N ASP A 8 12.58 -5.90 -7.93
CA ASP A 8 12.99 -4.69 -7.21
C ASP A 8 12.10 -3.50 -7.56
N ILE A 9 11.84 -3.27 -8.86
CA ILE A 9 10.93 -2.22 -9.32
C ILE A 9 9.53 -2.43 -8.75
N ARG A 10 9.01 -3.66 -8.78
CA ARG A 10 7.70 -3.98 -8.20
C ARG A 10 7.68 -3.66 -6.70
N THR A 11 8.74 -4.01 -5.98
CA THR A 11 8.86 -3.76 -4.54
C THR A 11 8.87 -2.26 -4.25
N LEU A 12 9.62 -1.48 -5.02
CA LEU A 12 9.68 -0.02 -4.89
C LEU A 12 8.32 0.63 -5.16
N LEU A 13 7.61 0.21 -6.21
CA LEU A 13 6.29 0.72 -6.55
C LEU A 13 5.25 0.43 -5.46
N ILE A 14 5.22 -0.81 -4.94
CA ILE A 14 4.32 -1.17 -3.83
C ILE A 14 4.66 -0.37 -2.59
N ARG A 15 5.95 -0.21 -2.25
CA ARG A 15 6.38 0.57 -1.09
C ARG A 15 5.95 2.03 -1.17
N ASN A 16 6.03 2.66 -2.34
CA ASN A 16 5.55 4.03 -2.53
C ASN A 16 4.05 4.12 -2.29
N ARG A 17 3.28 3.19 -2.89
CA ARG A 17 1.83 3.13 -2.70
C ARG A 17 1.43 2.91 -1.23
N VAL A 18 2.18 2.08 -0.50
CA VAL A 18 2.01 1.90 0.94
C VAL A 18 2.18 3.22 1.69
N GLY A 19 3.15 4.05 1.32
CA GLY A 19 3.35 5.38 1.92
C GLY A 19 2.11 6.26 1.79
N GLU A 20 1.50 6.30 0.61
CA GLU A 20 0.27 7.06 0.33
C GLU A 20 -0.92 6.51 1.13
N ILE A 21 -1.10 5.19 1.13
CA ILE A 21 -2.21 4.53 1.82
C ILE A 21 -2.16 4.79 3.32
N ARG A 22 -0.97 4.82 3.93
CA ARG A 22 -0.83 5.01 5.37
C ARG A 22 -1.46 6.30 5.88
N LEU A 23 -1.54 7.33 5.06
CA LEU A 23 -2.14 8.61 5.45
C LEU A 23 -3.67 8.57 5.49
N ASN A 24 -4.30 7.53 4.92
CA ASN A 24 -5.75 7.39 4.87
C ASN A 24 -6.27 6.39 5.92
N ILE A 25 -6.46 6.87 7.14
CA ILE A 25 -6.95 6.06 8.27
C ILE A 25 -8.38 5.55 8.11
N GLU A 26 -9.20 6.14 7.23
CA GLU A 26 -10.57 5.68 6.96
C GLU A 26 -10.59 4.27 6.35
N ARG A 27 -9.45 3.81 5.83
CA ARG A 27 -9.28 2.46 5.28
C ARG A 27 -8.87 1.42 6.33
N ALA A 28 -8.78 1.80 7.61
CA ALA A 28 -8.52 0.84 8.68
C ALA A 28 -9.69 -0.14 8.81
N GLU A 29 -9.40 -1.44 8.88
CA GLU A 29 -10.42 -2.46 9.15
C GLU A 29 -10.68 -2.57 10.66
N SER A 30 -9.71 -2.16 11.49
CA SER A 30 -9.79 -2.18 12.94
C SER A 30 -8.88 -1.12 13.58
N GLU A 31 -9.08 -0.82 14.87
CA GLU A 31 -8.18 0.06 15.62
C GLU A 31 -6.73 -0.45 15.66
N ALA A 32 -6.53 -1.77 15.61
CA ALA A 32 -5.20 -2.39 15.57
C ALA A 32 -4.41 -2.07 14.28
N ASP A 33 -5.10 -1.57 13.24
CA ASP A 33 -4.46 -1.13 12.00
C ASP A 33 -3.95 0.31 12.07
N ILE A 34 -4.17 1.03 13.18
CA ILE A 34 -3.79 2.42 13.34
C ILE A 34 -2.59 2.53 14.31
N GLU A 35 -1.59 3.33 13.93
CA GLU A 35 -0.44 3.67 14.77
C GLU A 35 -0.21 5.19 14.76
N GLU A 36 0.50 5.68 15.78
CA GLU A 36 0.99 7.05 15.81
C GLU A 36 2.36 7.14 15.13
N ALA A 37 2.50 8.06 14.18
CA ALA A 37 3.75 8.34 13.49
C ALA A 37 4.10 9.81 13.59
N HIS A 38 5.38 10.10 13.87
CA HIS A 38 5.91 11.45 13.80
C HIS A 38 6.22 11.81 12.35
N LEU A 39 5.46 12.74 11.78
CA LEU A 39 5.63 13.24 10.41
C LEU A 39 5.71 14.77 10.49
N ASN A 40 6.70 15.37 9.82
CA ASN A 40 6.87 16.83 9.78
C ASN A 40 6.96 17.51 11.17
N GLY A 41 7.43 16.80 12.19
CA GLY A 41 7.52 17.31 13.56
C GLY A 41 6.23 17.21 14.39
N GLU A 42 5.16 16.66 13.81
CA GLU A 42 3.87 16.46 14.47
C GLU A 42 3.53 14.97 14.57
N THR A 43 2.76 14.60 15.60
CA THR A 43 2.24 13.24 15.77
C THR A 43 0.93 13.10 15.01
N HIS A 44 0.89 12.18 14.04
CA HIS A 44 -0.30 11.86 13.27
C HIS A 44 -0.71 10.41 13.51
N LYS A 45 -2.02 10.16 13.49
CA LYS A 45 -2.55 8.79 13.36
C LYS A 45 -2.49 8.38 11.90
N VAL A 46 -1.89 7.24 11.64
CA VAL A 46 -1.70 6.67 10.31
C VAL A 46 -2.00 5.17 10.36
N LEU A 47 -2.18 4.54 9.20
CA LEU A 47 -2.21 3.08 9.17
C LEU A 47 -0.83 2.51 9.48
N THR A 48 -0.83 1.37 10.15
CA THR A 48 0.34 0.52 10.32
C THR A 48 0.83 0.08 8.94
N ARG A 49 2.15 -0.13 8.83
CA ARG A 49 2.74 -0.64 7.58
C ARG A 49 2.06 -1.95 7.12
N PRO A 50 1.86 -2.98 7.97
CA PRO A 50 1.21 -4.21 7.55
C PRO A 50 -0.20 -3.99 6.99
N ALA A 51 -1.01 -3.14 7.62
CA ALA A 51 -2.36 -2.81 7.14
C ALA A 51 -2.31 -2.18 5.75
N ALA A 52 -1.47 -1.16 5.56
CA ALA A 52 -1.30 -0.50 4.28
C ALA A 52 -0.77 -1.43 3.18
N PHE A 53 0.11 -2.40 3.51
CA PHE A 53 0.56 -3.42 2.57
C PHE A 53 -0.56 -4.37 2.13
N ARG A 54 -1.39 -4.85 3.08
CA ARG A 54 -2.54 -5.70 2.73
C ARG A 54 -3.46 -4.99 1.75
N ILE A 55 -3.74 -3.72 2.02
CA ILE A 55 -4.56 -2.86 1.16
C ILE A 55 -3.92 -2.67 -0.21
N ALA A 56 -2.64 -2.28 -0.28
CA ALA A 56 -1.92 -2.06 -1.54
C ALA A 56 -1.90 -3.31 -2.45
N VAL A 57 -1.69 -4.48 -1.85
CA VAL A 57 -1.71 -5.75 -2.58
C VAL A 57 -3.12 -6.10 -3.06
N SER A 58 -4.16 -5.78 -2.26
CA SER A 58 -5.55 -5.97 -2.66
C SER A 58 -5.92 -5.09 -3.87
N GLU A 59 -5.58 -3.79 -3.82
CA GLU A 59 -5.77 -2.86 -4.96
C GLU A 59 -5.10 -3.40 -6.22
N LEU A 60 -3.82 -3.79 -6.14
CA LEU A 60 -3.08 -4.33 -7.27
C LEU A 60 -3.74 -5.59 -7.87
N LYS A 61 -4.33 -6.45 -7.04
CA LYS A 61 -5.06 -7.64 -7.52
C LYS A 61 -6.34 -7.24 -8.24
N GLN A 62 -7.09 -6.28 -7.69
CA GLN A 62 -8.32 -5.78 -8.29
C GLN A 62 -8.04 -5.09 -9.63
N ASP A 63 -7.03 -4.22 -9.70
CA ASP A 63 -6.62 -3.53 -10.92
C ASP A 63 -6.20 -4.52 -12.02
N LYS A 64 -5.42 -5.55 -11.66
CA LYS A 64 -5.05 -6.61 -12.60
C LYS A 64 -6.25 -7.39 -13.11
N ALA A 65 -7.22 -7.68 -12.25
CA ALA A 65 -8.45 -8.35 -12.66
C ALA A 65 -9.28 -7.45 -13.60
N PHE A 66 -9.38 -6.16 -13.28
CA PHE A 66 -10.08 -5.18 -14.11
C PHE A 66 -9.43 -5.02 -15.49
N ILE A 67 -8.12 -4.82 -15.57
CA ILE A 67 -7.39 -4.72 -16.85
C ILE A 67 -7.64 -5.96 -17.71
N ARG A 68 -7.59 -7.17 -17.12
CA ARG A 68 -7.90 -8.41 -17.85
C ARG A 68 -9.31 -8.43 -18.40
N SER A 69 -10.29 -7.89 -17.68
CA SER A 69 -11.68 -7.81 -18.14
C SER A 69 -11.90 -6.81 -19.29
N LEU A 70 -10.99 -5.85 -19.48
CA LEU A 70 -11.04 -4.87 -20.58
C LEU A 70 -10.40 -5.37 -21.88
N VAL A 71 -9.40 -6.25 -21.77
CA VAL A 71 -8.62 -6.75 -22.91
C VAL A 71 -8.91 -8.21 -23.27
N GLY A 72 -9.80 -8.86 -22.51
CA GLY A 72 -10.19 -10.26 -22.62
C GLY A 72 -11.52 -10.47 -23.33
#